data_AF-A0A6P8CFX8-F1
#
_entry.id   AF-A0A6P8CFX8-F1
#
_cell.length_a   1.000
_cell.length_b   1.000
_cell.length_c   1.000
_cell.angle_alpha   90.00
_cell.angle_beta   90.00
_cell.angle_gamma   90.00
#
_symmetry.space_group_name_H-M   'P 1'
#
loop_
_entity.id
_entity.type
_entity.pdbx_description
1 polymer ?
#
loop_
_entity_poly.entity_id
_entity_poly.type
_entity_poly.pdbx_seq_one_letter_code
_entity_poly.pdbx_strand_id
1 'polypeptide(L)'
;MEKALMVYGEVLRLVRKLPKDTRPYYAKYARENFVNYRDADAGDPRALQELFHRAYNHSIWVLSKYSMDQSAADRLKEICFN
;
A
#
# COMPACT_ATOMS: atom_id res chain seq x y z
N MET A 1 -0.73 -15.40 -1.73
CA MET A 1 0.12 -14.41 -2.43
C MET A 1 -0.66 -13.45 -3.32
N GLU A 2 -1.72 -13.89 -4.02
CA GLU A 2 -2.48 -13.04 -4.95
C GLU A 2 -2.97 -11.71 -4.35
N LYS A 3 -3.59 -11.75 -3.17
CA LYS A 3 -4.05 -10.54 -2.45
C LYS A 3 -2.92 -9.56 -2.15
N ALA A 4 -1.75 -10.04 -1.74
CA ALA A 4 -0.59 -9.18 -1.47
C ALA A 4 -0.09 -8.47 -2.75
N LEU A 5 -0.12 -9.15 -3.90
CA LEU A 5 0.21 -8.55 -5.19
C LEU A 5 -0.83 -7.50 -5.61
N MET A 6 -2.11 -7.74 -5.33
CA MET A 6 -3.18 -6.75 -5.57
C MET A 6 -2.97 -5.48 -4.74
N VAL A 7 -2.71 -5.63 -3.43
CA VAL A 7 -2.41 -4.50 -2.53
C VAL A 7 -1.19 -3.72 -3.02
N TYR A 8 -0.09 -4.41 -3.34
CA TYR A 8 1.11 -3.76 -3.86
C TYR A 8 0.85 -3.02 -5.18
N GLY A 9 0.10 -3.63 -6.09
CA GLY A 9 -0.31 -3.01 -7.34
C GLY A 9 -1.10 -1.72 -7.13
N GLU A 10 -2.08 -1.72 -6.24
CA GLU A 10 -2.83 -0.49 -5.92
C GLU A 10 -1.97 0.59 -5.27
N VAL A 11 -1.07 0.22 -4.35
CA VAL A 11 -0.11 1.18 -3.77
C VAL A 11 0.71 1.85 -4.88
N LEU A 12 1.23 1.11 -5.86
CA LEU A 12 1.95 1.69 -6.99
C LEU A 12 1.09 2.61 -7.87
N ARG A 13 -0.22 2.31 -8.02
CA ARG A 13 -1.15 3.21 -8.72
C ARG A 13 -1.35 4.52 -7.94
N LEU A 14 -1.42 4.47 -6.61
CA LEU A 14 -1.45 5.68 -5.77
C LEU A 14 -0.15 6.49 -5.89
N VAL A 15 1.01 5.84 -5.88
CA VAL A 15 2.30 6.53 -6.07
C VAL A 15 2.34 7.32 -7.39
N ARG A 16 1.72 6.81 -8.47
CA ARG A 16 1.64 7.53 -9.75
C ARG A 16 0.81 8.82 -9.69
N LYS A 17 -0.10 8.95 -8.71
CA LYS A 17 -0.92 10.16 -8.49
C LYS A 17 -0.17 11.25 -7.73
N LEU A 18 0.91 10.92 -7.01
CA LEU A 18 1.71 11.88 -6.23
C LEU A 18 2.46 12.89 -7.12
N PRO A 19 2.97 14.00 -6.55
CA PRO A 19 3.89 14.92 -7.24
C PRO A 19 5.08 14.19 -7.87
N LYS A 20 5.45 14.55 -9.10
CA LYS A 20 6.39 13.79 -9.96
C LYS A 20 7.75 13.54 -9.30
N ASP A 21 8.26 14.53 -8.60
CA ASP A 21 9.52 14.54 -7.85
C ASP A 21 9.53 13.57 -6.65
N THR A 22 8.37 13.28 -6.08
CA THR A 22 8.25 12.40 -4.90
C THR A 22 8.07 10.92 -5.24
N ARG A 23 7.61 10.62 -6.46
CA ARG A 23 7.27 9.25 -6.90
C ARG A 23 8.43 8.25 -6.77
N PRO A 24 9.70 8.58 -7.15
CA PRO A 24 10.79 7.63 -7.04
C PRO A 24 11.03 7.17 -5.60
N TYR A 25 10.94 8.09 -4.64
CA TYR A 25 11.07 7.79 -3.21
C TYR A 25 9.98 6.82 -2.75
N TYR A 26 8.71 7.12 -3.03
CA TYR A 26 7.60 6.28 -2.57
C TYR A 26 7.50 4.95 -3.31
N ALA A 27 7.89 4.87 -4.58
CA ALA A 27 7.97 3.62 -5.33
C ALA A 27 9.05 2.69 -4.74
N LYS A 28 10.22 3.25 -4.40
CA LYS A 28 11.28 2.50 -3.71
C LYS A 28 10.81 2.01 -2.34
N TYR A 29 10.24 2.89 -1.53
CA TYR A 29 9.73 2.55 -0.19
C TYR A 29 8.65 1.45 -0.23
N ALA A 30 7.73 1.51 -1.19
CA ALA A 30 6.71 0.48 -1.38
C ALA A 30 7.33 -0.88 -1.74
N ARG A 31 8.33 -0.89 -2.64
CA ARG A 31 9.04 -2.12 -3.02
C ARG A 31 9.80 -2.73 -1.84
N GLU A 32 10.50 -1.91 -1.06
CA GLU A 32 11.25 -2.35 0.11
C GLU A 32 10.33 -2.99 1.14
N ASN A 33 9.20 -2.35 1.47
CA ASN A 33 8.22 -2.92 2.40
C ASN A 33 7.63 -4.23 1.89
N PHE A 34 7.25 -4.29 0.60
CA PHE A 34 6.73 -5.52 0.00
C PHE A 34 7.72 -6.68 0.09
N VAL A 35 9.00 -6.40 -0.15
CA VAL A 35 10.08 -7.38 -0.04
C VAL A 35 10.36 -7.79 1.41
N ASN A 36 10.36 -6.85 2.34
CA ASN A 36 10.67 -7.10 3.76
C ASN A 36 9.63 -8.01 4.43
N TYR A 37 8.39 -7.99 3.97
CA TYR A 37 7.32 -8.83 4.49
C TYR A 37 7.00 -10.04 3.61
N ARG A 38 7.89 -10.41 2.69
CA ARG A 38 7.68 -11.57 1.79
C ARG A 38 7.56 -12.90 2.55
N ASP A 39 8.29 -13.01 3.67
CA ASP A 39 8.36 -14.19 4.52
C ASP A 39 7.44 -14.07 5.74
N ALA A 40 6.58 -13.03 5.77
CA ALA A 40 5.53 -12.95 6.76
C ALA A 40 4.72 -14.26 6.70
N ASP A 41 4.55 -14.90 7.87
CA ASP A 41 4.04 -16.25 7.95
C ASP A 41 2.67 -16.35 7.26
N ALA A 42 2.67 -17.00 6.08
CA ALA A 42 1.44 -17.23 5.33
C ALA A 42 0.48 -18.18 6.07
N GLY A 43 0.97 -18.85 7.12
CA GLY A 43 0.20 -19.65 8.07
C GLY A 43 -0.48 -18.84 9.18
N ASP A 44 -0.18 -17.54 9.34
CA ASP A 44 -0.90 -16.62 10.22
C ASP A 44 -1.68 -15.56 9.41
N PRO A 45 -2.97 -15.80 9.12
CA PRO A 45 -3.82 -14.85 8.42
C PRO A 45 -3.89 -13.47 9.09
N ARG A 46 -3.70 -13.39 10.42
CA ARG A 46 -3.76 -12.12 11.16
C ARG A 46 -2.56 -11.25 10.85
N ALA A 47 -1.36 -11.84 10.76
CA ALA A 47 -0.15 -11.13 10.40
C ALA A 47 -0.27 -10.46 9.02
N LEU A 48 -0.83 -11.18 8.04
CA LEU A 48 -1.08 -10.62 6.70
C LEU A 48 -2.16 -9.52 6.71
N GLN A 49 -3.22 -9.71 7.49
CA GLN A 49 -4.28 -8.70 7.62
C GLN A 49 -3.76 -7.40 8.23
N GLU A 50 -2.93 -7.48 9.28
CA GLU A 50 -2.28 -6.32 9.88
C GLU A 50 -1.40 -5.56 8.89
N LEU A 51 -0.66 -6.28 8.04
CA LEU A 51 0.15 -5.68 6.97
C LEU A 51 -0.71 -4.95 5.94
N PHE A 52 -1.87 -5.51 5.56
CA PHE A 52 -2.80 -4.85 4.64
C PHE A 52 -3.41 -3.60 5.26
N HIS A 53 -3.83 -3.64 6.53
CA HIS A 53 -4.32 -2.46 7.24
C HIS A 53 -3.23 -1.38 7.33
N ARG A 54 -1.98 -1.76 7.64
CA ARG A 54 -0.85 -0.83 7.66
C ARG A 54 -0.60 -0.20 6.29
N ALA A 55 -0.64 -0.99 5.21
CA ALA A 55 -0.47 -0.50 3.85
C ALA A 55 -1.53 0.55 3.48
N TYR A 56 -2.81 0.32 3.85
CA TYR A 56 -3.88 1.30 3.68
C TYR A 56 -3.62 2.58 4.48
N ASN A 57 -3.35 2.46 5.78
CA ASN A 57 -3.13 3.61 6.66
C ASN A 57 -1.95 4.48 6.20
N HIS A 58 -0.84 3.84 5.81
CA HIS A 58 0.32 4.57 5.26
C HIS A 58 -0.02 5.27 3.95
N SER A 59 -0.78 4.62 3.07
CA SER A 59 -1.18 5.21 1.79
C SER A 59 -2.06 6.46 2.01
N ILE A 60 -3.04 6.38 2.91
CA ILE A 60 -3.89 7.53 3.28
C ILE A 60 -3.05 8.67 3.87
N TRP A 61 -2.10 8.36 4.76
CA TRP A 61 -1.22 9.37 5.35
C TRP A 61 -0.38 10.09 4.28
N VAL A 62 0.18 9.34 3.32
CA VAL A 62 0.96 9.93 2.21
C VAL A 62 0.06 10.79 1.31
N LEU A 63 -1.14 10.33 0.98
CA LEU A 63 -2.09 11.13 0.19
C LEU A 63 -2.44 12.44 0.91
N SER A 64 -2.73 12.38 2.22
CA SER A 64 -3.01 13.55 3.04
C SER A 64 -1.82 14.53 3.09
N LYS A 65 -0.59 14.02 3.23
CA LYS A 65 0.65 14.82 3.21
C LYS A 65 0.78 15.69 1.96
N TYR A 66 0.28 15.23 0.82
CA TYR A 66 0.32 15.96 -0.46
C TYR A 66 -1.03 16.57 -0.84
N SER A 67 -1.96 16.70 0.11
CA SER A 67 -3.31 17.25 -0.13
C SER A 67 -4.07 16.58 -1.27
N MET A 68 -3.86 15.27 -1.44
CA MET A 68 -4.57 14.46 -2.41
C MET A 68 -5.92 14.01 -1.86
N ASP A 69 -6.90 13.83 -2.76
CA ASP A 69 -8.18 13.25 -2.39
C ASP A 69 -8.02 11.81 -1.90
N GLN A 70 -8.58 11.52 -0.72
CA GLN A 70 -8.52 10.20 -0.10
C GLN A 70 -9.39 9.17 -0.84
N SER A 71 -10.41 9.60 -1.58
CA SER A 71 -11.21 8.70 -2.45
C SER A 71 -10.35 7.95 -3.47
N ALA A 72 -9.16 8.50 -3.80
CA ALA A 72 -8.19 7.85 -4.64
C ALA A 72 -7.77 6.46 -4.15
N ALA A 73 -7.90 6.20 -2.84
CA ALA A 73 -7.55 4.95 -2.16
C ALA A 73 -8.74 4.04 -1.84
N ASP A 74 -9.96 4.34 -2.31
CA ASP A 74 -11.15 3.51 -2.04
C ASP A 74 -10.94 2.05 -2.49
N ARG A 75 -10.33 1.86 -3.66
CA ARG A 75 -10.01 0.51 -4.15
C ARG A 75 -9.00 -0.21 -3.26
N LEU A 76 -8.01 0.51 -2.72
CA LEU A 76 -7.04 -0.06 -1.79
C LEU A 76 -7.73 -0.45 -0.47
N LYS A 77 -8.66 0.37 0.01
CA LYS A 77 -9.48 0.08 1.19
C LYS A 77 -10.27 -1.21 1.00
N GLU A 78 -10.99 -1.34 -0.10
CA GLU A 78 -11.75 -2.56 -0.41
C GLU A 78 -10.87 -3.81 -0.35
N ILE A 79 -9.70 -3.78 -1.00
CA ILE A 79 -8.80 -4.95 -1.04
C ILE A 79 -8.18 -5.24 0.33
N CYS A 80 -7.85 -4.21 1.12
CA CYS A 80 -7.22 -4.42 2.42
C CYS A 80 -8.19 -4.94 3.49
N PHE A 81 -9.49 -4.59 3.40
CA PHE A 81 -10.48 -4.88 4.45
C PHE A 81 -11.52 -5.95 4.07
N ASN A 82 -11.64 -6.33 2.79
CA ASN A 82 -12.43 -7.50 2.35
C ASN A 82 -11.56 -8.74 2.24
#